data_AF-A0A967A784-F1
#
_entry.id   AF-A0A967A784-F1
#
_cell.length_a   1.000
_cell.length_b   1.000
_cell.length_c   1.000
_cell.angle_alpha   90.00
_cell.angle_beta   90.00
_cell.angle_gamma   90.00
#
_symmetry.space_group_name_H-M   'P 1'
#
loop_
_entity.id
_entity.type
_entity.pdbx_description
1 polymer ?
#
loop_
_entity_poly.entity_id
_entity_poly.type
_entity_poly.pdbx_seq_one_letter_code
_entity_poly.pdbx_strand_id
1 'polypeptide(L)'
;MLTSSQQWVPSTMNENVVKTVLVVDDEPTARIAMAARLKRLGYRVIEAVDGKSGLDALRRERPDLTILDWMMPDIDGPAFCERVRQDPELLTSQILMMTSHDQPEQIAEGLARGADDFLSKAASKYEIMARVQTGMRAAGLIRRLEDVTEEIRRKQEALERELQSAARYVESLLPVSGTIGAGAQMVCLYRPSLALGGDLFNIVPWSDDLLGLYLLDASGHGVSPALRSASFSTFLRRESLLRHIGSSDPGAILTEANRHFPLTENGHYFTIALATLNVRCGTLSYATAGHNGALLHRQSGEVCWIANPNLPLGFDPSTIYLTEELPVAPGDRLYLLSDGLYEVPNSNGDLWGQGRLEETIRRFGTCPLAEVVPGCVTEAIRWQGHEQFPDDVALMGVEVMDTDT
;
A
#
# COMPACT_ATOMS: atom_id res chain seq x y z
N MET A 1 32.02 13.90 -42.45
CA MET A 1 30.66 13.74 -43.01
C MET A 1 29.76 13.21 -41.90
N LEU A 2 29.19 14.12 -41.12
CA LEU A 2 28.21 13.83 -40.07
C LEU A 2 26.90 14.48 -40.53
N THR A 3 25.95 13.68 -41.00
CA THR A 3 24.58 14.13 -41.29
C THR A 3 23.63 12.99 -40.99
N SER A 4 22.86 13.10 -39.91
CA SER A 4 21.39 13.07 -39.98
C SER A 4 20.84 13.28 -38.58
N SER A 5 20.53 14.53 -38.29
CA SER A 5 19.80 14.97 -37.11
C SER A 5 18.35 14.49 -37.25
N GLN A 6 17.98 13.47 -36.49
CA GLN A 6 16.62 12.97 -36.44
C GLN A 6 15.76 14.02 -35.72
N GLN A 7 15.00 14.80 -36.50
CA GLN A 7 14.00 15.74 -36.00
C GLN A 7 12.95 14.96 -35.20
N TRP A 8 12.82 15.30 -33.92
CA TRP A 8 11.71 14.89 -33.08
C TRP A 8 10.42 15.51 -33.62
N VAL A 9 9.50 14.66 -34.09
CA VAL A 9 8.13 15.06 -34.44
C VAL A 9 7.21 14.44 -33.40
N PRO A 10 6.53 15.23 -32.55
CA PRO A 10 5.48 14.69 -31.68
C PRO A 10 4.26 14.36 -32.53
N SER A 11 4.16 13.10 -32.96
CA SER A 11 2.94 12.50 -33.45
C SER A 11 2.04 12.17 -32.26
N THR A 12 1.03 13.01 -32.01
CA THR A 12 -0.26 12.70 -31.33
C THR A 12 -1.11 13.97 -31.20
N MET A 13 -1.75 14.39 -32.29
CA MET A 13 -2.99 15.18 -32.24
C MET A 13 -3.80 14.83 -33.49
N ASN A 14 -4.54 13.72 -33.41
CA ASN A 14 -5.59 13.46 -34.38
C ASN A 14 -6.87 13.08 -33.65
N GLU A 15 -7.50 14.09 -33.06
CA GLU A 15 -8.95 14.26 -33.08
C GLU A 15 -9.21 15.75 -33.29
N ASN A 16 -9.88 16.12 -34.38
CA ASN A 16 -10.40 17.48 -34.62
C ASN A 16 -11.55 17.74 -33.63
N VAL A 17 -11.27 17.74 -32.33
CA VAL A 17 -12.23 18.18 -31.32
C VAL A 17 -12.34 19.69 -31.47
N VAL A 18 -13.45 20.14 -32.06
CA VAL A 18 -13.74 21.56 -32.24
C VAL A 18 -13.79 22.20 -30.86
N LYS A 19 -12.82 23.06 -30.58
CA LYS A 19 -12.71 23.75 -29.30
C LYS A 19 -13.89 24.72 -29.11
N THR A 20 -14.48 24.73 -27.93
CA THR A 20 -15.67 25.51 -27.57
C THR A 20 -15.29 26.72 -26.73
N VAL A 21 -15.75 27.91 -27.13
CA VAL A 21 -15.63 29.16 -26.36
C VAL A 21 -17.02 29.62 -25.93
N LEU A 22 -17.18 29.96 -24.66
CA LEU A 22 -18.34 30.69 -24.16
C LEU A 22 -18.04 32.19 -24.20
N VAL A 23 -18.93 32.99 -24.77
CA VAL A 23 -18.87 34.46 -24.74
C VAL A 23 -20.05 34.96 -23.92
N VAL A 24 -19.76 35.66 -22.82
CA VAL A 24 -20.76 36.24 -21.91
C VAL A 24 -20.59 37.76 -21.95
N ASP A 25 -21.58 38.46 -22.50
CA ASP A 25 -21.57 39.93 -22.62
C ASP A 25 -23.03 40.38 -22.79
N ASP A 26 -23.49 41.38 -22.04
CA ASP A 26 -24.87 41.86 -22.08
C ASP A 26 -25.14 42.74 -23.31
N GLU A 27 -24.11 43.39 -23.85
CA GLU A 27 -24.18 44.21 -25.05
C GLU A 27 -24.27 43.32 -26.31
N PRO A 28 -25.42 43.30 -27.03
CA PRO A 28 -25.61 42.39 -28.15
C PRO A 28 -24.59 42.57 -29.27
N THR A 29 -24.21 43.83 -29.56
CA THR A 29 -23.26 44.16 -30.63
C THR A 29 -21.87 43.62 -30.33
N ALA A 30 -21.38 43.83 -29.11
CA ALA A 30 -20.06 43.35 -28.68
C ALA A 30 -19.99 41.82 -28.66
N ARG A 31 -21.01 41.17 -28.06
CA ARG A 31 -21.15 39.71 -28.02
C ARG A 31 -21.13 39.08 -29.42
N ILE A 32 -21.99 39.54 -30.32
CA ILE A 32 -22.10 39.02 -31.69
C ILE A 32 -20.79 39.23 -32.46
N ALA A 33 -20.15 40.40 -32.32
CA ALA A 33 -18.89 40.70 -32.98
C ALA A 33 -17.76 39.78 -32.50
N MET A 34 -17.64 39.54 -31.19
CA MET A 34 -16.66 38.61 -30.63
C MET A 34 -16.93 37.18 -31.08
N ALA A 35 -18.18 36.72 -31.00
CA ALA A 35 -18.59 35.40 -31.46
C ALA A 35 -18.26 35.18 -32.94
N ALA A 36 -18.55 36.15 -33.81
CA ALA A 36 -18.22 36.07 -35.25
C ALA A 36 -16.69 36.05 -35.51
N ARG A 37 -15.88 36.72 -34.68
CA ARG A 37 -14.41 36.64 -34.76
C ARG A 37 -13.92 35.24 -34.39
N LEU A 38 -14.40 34.68 -33.29
CA LEU A 38 -14.01 33.34 -32.82
C LEU A 38 -14.48 32.22 -33.74
N LYS A 39 -15.71 32.31 -34.28
CA LYS A 39 -16.24 31.37 -35.29
C LYS A 39 -15.33 31.33 -36.53
N ARG A 40 -14.84 32.48 -37.00
CA ARG A 40 -13.87 32.55 -38.11
C ARG A 40 -12.49 31.99 -37.79
N LEU A 41 -12.13 31.89 -36.51
CA LEU A 41 -10.91 31.22 -36.04
C LEU A 41 -11.09 29.71 -35.87
N GLY A 42 -12.29 29.16 -36.15
CA GLY A 42 -12.57 27.73 -36.12
C GLY A 42 -13.12 27.20 -34.80
N TYR A 43 -13.47 28.07 -33.85
CA TYR A 43 -14.06 27.66 -32.56
C TYR A 43 -15.58 27.47 -32.66
N ARG A 44 -16.11 26.49 -31.92
CA ARG A 44 -17.54 26.44 -31.57
C ARG A 44 -17.79 27.55 -30.56
N VAL A 45 -18.80 28.39 -30.76
CA VAL A 45 -19.07 29.51 -29.84
C VAL A 45 -20.46 29.37 -29.25
N ILE A 46 -20.53 29.49 -27.93
CA ILE A 46 -21.74 29.55 -27.14
C ILE A 46 -21.86 30.98 -26.64
N GLU A 47 -23.05 31.55 -26.73
CA GLU A 47 -23.29 32.96 -26.38
C GLU A 47 -24.25 33.00 -25.18
N ALA A 48 -23.92 33.83 -24.18
CA ALA A 48 -24.74 34.11 -23.01
C ALA A 48 -24.89 35.63 -22.85
N VAL A 49 -26.06 36.06 -22.39
CA VAL A 49 -26.46 37.48 -22.38
C VAL A 49 -26.30 38.14 -21.00
N ASP A 50 -26.01 37.35 -19.98
CA ASP A 50 -25.84 37.81 -18.61
C ASP A 50 -25.01 36.78 -17.81
N GLY A 51 -24.54 37.16 -16.62
CA GLY A 51 -23.74 36.28 -15.77
C GLY A 51 -24.48 35.00 -15.35
N LYS A 52 -25.80 35.04 -15.18
CA LYS A 52 -26.59 33.86 -14.78
C LYS A 52 -26.63 32.80 -15.88
N SER A 53 -26.99 33.20 -17.10
CA SER A 53 -26.99 32.33 -18.28
C SER A 53 -25.56 31.86 -18.62
N GLY A 54 -24.54 32.66 -18.33
CA GLY A 54 -23.14 32.27 -18.45
C GLY A 54 -22.74 31.15 -17.48
N LEU A 55 -23.12 31.25 -16.20
CA LEU A 55 -22.87 30.19 -15.20
C LEU A 55 -23.62 28.90 -15.54
N ASP A 56 -24.86 29.01 -16.03
CA ASP A 56 -25.65 27.86 -16.46
C ASP A 56 -25.02 27.19 -17.70
N ALA A 57 -24.51 27.98 -18.64
CA ALA A 57 -23.80 27.47 -19.81
C ALA A 57 -22.47 26.80 -19.45
N LEU A 58 -21.71 27.35 -18.49
CA LEU A 58 -20.49 26.73 -17.97
C LEU A 58 -20.73 25.31 -17.46
N ARG A 59 -21.75 25.12 -16.63
CA ARG A 59 -22.09 23.79 -16.08
C ARG A 59 -22.55 22.81 -17.13
N ARG A 60 -23.42 23.24 -18.03
CA ARG A 60 -24.04 22.37 -19.04
C ARG A 60 -23.08 21.97 -20.15
N GLU A 61 -22.30 22.92 -20.65
CA GLU A 61 -21.57 22.77 -21.92
C GLU A 61 -20.07 22.56 -21.73
N ARG A 62 -19.54 22.86 -20.53
CA ARG A 62 -18.12 22.76 -20.16
C ARG A 62 -17.19 23.31 -21.27
N PRO A 63 -17.31 24.61 -21.61
CA PRO A 63 -16.49 25.22 -22.66
C PRO A 63 -15.00 25.20 -22.29
N ASP A 64 -14.14 25.25 -23.30
CA ASP A 64 -12.69 25.25 -23.12
C ASP A 64 -12.16 26.58 -22.59
N LEU A 65 -12.84 27.67 -22.94
CA LEU A 65 -12.49 29.02 -22.54
C LEU A 65 -13.79 29.82 -22.43
N THR A 66 -13.88 30.67 -21.41
CA THR A 66 -14.93 31.66 -21.26
C THR A 66 -14.32 33.04 -21.48
N ILE A 67 -14.93 33.81 -22.36
CA ILE A 67 -14.65 35.22 -22.57
C ILE A 67 -15.80 35.98 -21.93
N LEU A 68 -15.50 36.77 -20.91
CA LEU A 68 -16.48 37.31 -19.98
C LEU A 68 -16.39 38.84 -19.95
N ASP A 69 -17.50 39.55 -20.15
CA ASP A 69 -17.51 40.99 -19.95
C ASP A 69 -17.37 41.37 -18.48
N TRP A 70 -16.71 42.50 -18.24
CA TRP A 70 -16.51 43.05 -16.91
C TRP A 70 -17.82 43.59 -16.32
N MET A 71 -18.57 44.38 -17.10
CA MET A 71 -19.76 45.07 -16.62
C MET A 71 -21.00 44.40 -17.18
N MET A 72 -21.77 43.72 -16.32
CA MET A 72 -23.05 43.13 -16.69
C MET A 72 -24.07 43.36 -15.57
N PRO A 73 -25.38 43.40 -15.87
CA PRO A 73 -26.42 43.46 -14.86
C PRO A 73 -26.41 42.24 -13.92
N ASP A 74 -26.82 42.46 -12.67
CA ASP A 74 -26.97 41.47 -11.58
C ASP A 74 -25.68 40.79 -11.11
N ILE A 75 -24.95 40.13 -12.01
CA ILE A 75 -23.68 39.46 -11.74
C ILE A 75 -22.64 40.06 -12.68
N ASP A 76 -21.75 40.90 -12.14
CA ASP A 76 -20.62 41.44 -12.88
C ASP A 76 -19.49 40.42 -13.10
N GLY A 77 -18.52 40.75 -13.94
CA GLY A 77 -17.42 39.85 -14.30
C GLY A 77 -16.60 39.36 -13.11
N PRO A 78 -16.16 40.24 -12.18
CA PRO A 78 -15.46 39.83 -10.97
C PRO A 78 -16.30 38.90 -10.05
N ALA A 79 -17.58 39.21 -9.82
CA ALA A 79 -18.46 38.36 -9.02
C ALA A 79 -18.71 37.01 -9.69
N PHE A 80 -18.80 36.96 -11.02
CA PHE A 80 -18.87 35.73 -11.79
C PHE A 80 -17.62 34.87 -11.57
N CYS A 81 -16.42 35.46 -11.67
CA CYS A 81 -15.16 34.74 -11.42
C CYS A 81 -15.11 34.18 -10.00
N GLU A 82 -15.47 34.99 -9.01
CA GLU A 82 -15.53 34.56 -7.61
C GLU A 82 -16.49 33.38 -7.43
N ARG A 83 -17.66 33.43 -8.08
CA ARG A 83 -18.64 32.34 -8.04
C ARG A 83 -18.13 31.05 -8.67
N VAL A 84 -17.39 31.16 -9.78
CA VAL A 84 -16.75 30.02 -10.46
C VAL A 84 -15.67 29.40 -9.56
N ARG A 85 -14.83 30.20 -8.91
CA ARG A 85 -13.76 29.70 -8.03
C ARG A 85 -14.27 29.14 -6.71
N GLN A 86 -15.50 29.48 -6.29
CA GLN A 86 -16.16 28.88 -5.13
C GLN A 86 -16.90 27.57 -5.45
N ASP A 87 -17.04 27.22 -6.73
CA ASP A 87 -17.74 26.01 -7.17
C ASP A 87 -16.71 24.92 -7.56
N PRO A 88 -16.59 23.81 -6.81
CA PRO A 88 -15.62 22.75 -7.10
C PRO A 88 -15.74 22.16 -8.51
N GLU A 89 -16.93 22.17 -9.11
CA GLU A 89 -17.13 21.64 -10.47
C GLU A 89 -16.67 22.62 -11.56
N LEU A 90 -16.57 23.91 -11.25
CA LEU A 90 -16.22 24.96 -12.20
C LEU A 90 -14.83 25.55 -11.94
N LEU A 91 -14.19 25.20 -10.81
CA LEU A 91 -12.93 25.77 -10.34
C LEU A 91 -11.84 25.82 -11.42
N THR A 92 -11.78 24.83 -12.30
CA THR A 92 -10.76 24.69 -13.35
C THR A 92 -11.12 25.40 -14.68
N SER A 93 -12.29 26.03 -14.77
CA SER A 93 -12.74 26.77 -15.95
C SER A 93 -11.80 27.93 -16.28
N GLN A 94 -11.39 28.05 -17.55
CA GLN A 94 -10.55 29.15 -18.00
C GLN A 94 -11.39 30.39 -18.33
N ILE A 95 -11.07 31.53 -17.73
CA ILE A 95 -11.80 32.79 -17.87
C ILE A 95 -10.85 33.91 -18.32
N LEU A 96 -11.12 34.43 -19.52
CA LEU A 96 -10.50 35.63 -20.08
C LEU A 96 -11.51 36.78 -19.96
N MET A 97 -11.24 37.75 -19.08
CA MET A 97 -12.15 38.89 -18.95
C MET A 97 -11.93 39.93 -20.04
N MET A 98 -13.01 40.60 -20.45
CA MET A 98 -13.00 41.75 -21.34
C MET A 98 -13.38 43.02 -20.59
N THR A 99 -12.72 44.12 -20.93
CA THR A 99 -13.02 45.46 -20.38
C THR A 99 -12.73 46.54 -21.41
N SER A 100 -13.37 47.68 -21.22
CA SER A 100 -13.12 48.90 -22.00
C SER A 100 -12.10 49.84 -21.36
N HIS A 101 -11.71 49.60 -20.09
CA HIS A 101 -10.82 50.44 -19.30
C HIS A 101 -9.59 49.66 -18.80
N ASP A 102 -8.48 49.74 -19.51
CA ASP A 102 -7.24 49.00 -19.24
C ASP A 102 -6.40 49.56 -18.07
N GLN A 103 -7.07 50.09 -17.02
CA GLN A 103 -6.41 50.59 -15.83
C GLN A 103 -5.77 49.43 -15.03
N PRO A 104 -4.49 49.55 -14.62
CA PRO A 104 -3.79 48.49 -13.90
C PRO A 104 -4.51 47.99 -12.65
N GLU A 105 -5.19 48.88 -11.92
CA GLU A 105 -5.92 48.57 -10.69
C GLU A 105 -7.11 47.65 -10.95
N GLN A 106 -7.85 47.87 -12.04
CA GLN A 106 -8.98 47.04 -12.43
C GLN A 106 -8.49 45.66 -12.88
N ILE A 107 -7.43 45.59 -13.69
CA ILE A 107 -6.86 44.30 -14.11
C ILE A 107 -6.41 43.50 -12.87
N ALA A 108 -5.75 44.15 -11.91
CA ALA A 108 -5.30 43.50 -10.69
C ALA A 108 -6.47 42.98 -9.84
N GLU A 109 -7.56 43.74 -9.71
CA GLU A 109 -8.77 43.30 -9.00
C GLU A 109 -9.38 42.06 -9.66
N GLY A 110 -9.52 42.08 -10.98
CA GLY A 110 -10.11 40.98 -11.73
C GLY A 110 -9.33 39.66 -11.61
N LEU A 111 -8.00 39.73 -11.71
CA LEU A 111 -7.11 38.58 -11.49
C LEU A 111 -7.20 38.07 -10.05
N ALA A 112 -7.25 38.97 -9.06
CA ALA A 112 -7.39 38.61 -7.65
C ALA A 112 -8.74 37.92 -7.34
N ARG A 113 -9.78 38.22 -8.13
CA ARG A 113 -11.12 37.59 -8.04
C ARG A 113 -11.22 36.29 -8.83
N GLY A 114 -10.14 35.89 -9.51
CA GLY A 114 -10.00 34.56 -10.09
C GLY A 114 -10.06 34.50 -11.62
N ALA A 115 -10.03 35.62 -12.35
CA ALA A 115 -9.81 35.55 -13.80
C ALA A 115 -8.40 35.05 -14.13
N ASP A 116 -8.25 34.30 -15.24
CA ASP A 116 -6.96 33.74 -15.66
C ASP A 116 -6.14 34.76 -16.48
N ASP A 117 -6.81 35.63 -17.23
CA ASP A 117 -6.17 36.68 -18.02
C ASP A 117 -7.19 37.77 -18.41
N PHE A 118 -6.72 38.81 -19.11
CA PHE A 118 -7.51 39.98 -19.48
C PHE A 118 -7.33 40.36 -20.98
N LEU A 119 -8.38 40.93 -21.58
CA LEU A 119 -8.44 41.37 -22.98
C LEU A 119 -9.19 42.71 -23.13
N SER A 120 -8.56 43.72 -23.74
CA SER A 120 -9.27 44.98 -24.06
C SER A 120 -10.33 44.77 -25.14
N LYS A 121 -11.53 45.38 -25.00
CA LYS A 121 -12.56 45.36 -26.07
C LYS A 121 -12.05 46.02 -27.38
N ALA A 122 -11.06 46.90 -27.29
CA ALA A 122 -10.39 47.54 -28.42
C ALA A 122 -9.18 46.74 -28.97
N ALA A 123 -8.91 45.54 -28.43
CA ALA A 123 -7.76 44.72 -28.81
C ALA A 123 -7.73 44.37 -30.30
N SER A 124 -6.52 44.31 -30.84
CA SER A 124 -6.30 43.91 -32.23
C SER A 124 -6.65 42.44 -32.45
N LYS A 125 -6.92 42.06 -33.70
CA LYS A 125 -7.13 40.65 -34.08
C LYS A 125 -6.00 39.73 -33.60
N TYR A 126 -4.74 40.20 -33.70
CA TYR A 126 -3.56 39.41 -33.33
C TYR A 126 -3.47 39.20 -31.81
N GLU A 127 -3.83 40.21 -31.03
CA GLU A 127 -3.85 40.13 -29.57
C GLU A 127 -4.94 39.16 -29.08
N ILE A 128 -6.17 39.29 -29.60
CA ILE A 128 -7.28 38.36 -29.29
C ILE A 128 -6.84 36.92 -29.59
N MET A 129 -6.23 36.68 -30.75
CA MET A 129 -5.76 35.36 -31.14
C MET A 129 -4.71 34.80 -30.16
N ALA A 130 -3.73 35.62 -29.76
CA ALA A 130 -2.67 35.19 -28.84
C ALA A 130 -3.21 34.87 -27.43
N ARG A 131 -4.14 35.70 -26.91
CA ARG A 131 -4.78 35.49 -25.59
C ARG A 131 -5.65 34.25 -25.58
N VAL A 132 -6.52 34.10 -26.59
CA VAL A 132 -7.37 32.91 -26.74
C VAL A 132 -6.53 31.64 -26.89
N GLN A 133 -5.47 31.65 -27.70
CA GLN A 133 -4.57 30.49 -27.82
C GLN A 133 -3.87 30.14 -26.51
N THR A 134 -3.53 31.13 -25.69
CA THR A 134 -2.91 30.90 -24.38
C THR A 134 -3.91 30.31 -23.39
N GLY A 135 -5.13 30.86 -23.29
CA GLY A 135 -6.20 30.27 -22.49
C GLY A 135 -6.57 28.85 -22.93
N MET A 136 -6.60 28.59 -24.25
CA MET A 136 -6.85 27.25 -24.80
C MET A 136 -5.76 26.25 -24.45
N ARG A 137 -4.48 26.67 -24.47
CA ARG A 137 -3.36 25.82 -24.05
C ARG A 137 -3.46 25.49 -22.56
N ALA A 138 -3.75 26.47 -21.71
CA ALA A 138 -3.96 26.25 -20.29
C ALA A 138 -5.12 25.28 -20.02
N ALA A 139 -6.28 25.49 -20.67
CA ALA A 139 -7.43 24.59 -20.58
C ALA A 139 -7.13 23.16 -21.05
N GLY A 140 -6.27 23.00 -22.05
CA GLY A 140 -5.84 21.69 -22.54
C GLY A 140 -4.92 20.97 -21.56
N LEU A 141 -3.99 21.70 -20.92
CA LEU A 141 -3.09 21.12 -19.91
C LEU A 141 -3.85 20.71 -18.65
N ILE A 142 -4.77 21.54 -18.17
CA ILE A 142 -5.61 21.25 -17.00
C ILE A 142 -6.42 19.98 -17.22
N ARG A 143 -7.11 19.84 -18.36
CA ARG A 143 -7.84 18.60 -18.68
C ARG A 143 -6.95 17.38 -18.78
N ARG A 144 -5.77 17.53 -19.38
CA ARG A 144 -4.80 16.43 -19.43
C ARG A 144 -4.34 16.00 -18.03
N LEU A 145 -4.20 16.94 -17.11
CA LEU A 145 -3.90 16.62 -15.70
C LEU A 145 -5.07 15.87 -15.06
N GLU A 146 -6.30 16.36 -15.22
CA GLU A 146 -7.51 15.67 -14.72
C GLU A 146 -7.63 14.24 -15.26
N ASP A 147 -7.44 14.05 -16.56
CA ASP A 147 -7.48 12.73 -17.22
C ASP A 147 -6.38 11.78 -16.68
N VAL A 148 -5.15 12.28 -16.53
CA VAL A 148 -4.02 11.49 -16.02
C VAL A 148 -4.23 11.15 -14.54
N THR A 149 -4.73 12.07 -13.73
CA THR A 149 -5.03 11.82 -12.32
C THR A 149 -6.10 10.74 -12.16
N GLU A 150 -7.16 10.80 -12.98
CA GLU A 150 -8.21 9.78 -13.00
C GLU A 150 -7.68 8.42 -13.48
N GLU A 151 -6.81 8.39 -14.49
CA GLU A 151 -6.17 7.15 -14.95
C GLU A 151 -5.28 6.52 -13.87
N ILE A 152 -4.46 7.33 -13.18
CA ILE A 152 -3.62 6.88 -12.06
C ILE A 152 -4.49 6.30 -10.96
N ARG A 153 -5.57 7.00 -10.58
CA ARG A 153 -6.49 6.54 -9.53
C ARG A 153 -7.11 5.20 -9.89
N ARG A 154 -7.62 5.03 -11.12
CA ARG A 154 -8.19 3.75 -11.58
C ARG A 154 -7.18 2.61 -11.54
N LYS A 155 -5.92 2.89 -11.93
CA LYS A 155 -4.83 1.91 -11.88
C LYS A 155 -4.46 1.53 -10.45
N GLN A 156 -4.43 2.50 -9.52
CA GLN A 156 -4.21 2.24 -8.10
C GLN A 156 -5.31 1.36 -7.50
N GLU A 157 -6.58 1.71 -7.74
CA GLU A 157 -7.73 0.92 -7.25
C GLU A 157 -7.78 -0.50 -7.85
N ALA A 158 -7.29 -0.69 -9.08
CA ALA A 158 -7.15 -2.03 -9.68
C ALA A 158 -6.03 -2.84 -9.01
N LEU A 159 -4.85 -2.24 -8.83
CA LEU A 159 -3.70 -2.89 -8.19
C LEU A 159 -4.00 -3.26 -6.72
N GLU A 160 -4.66 -2.36 -5.97
CA GLU A 160 -5.06 -2.64 -4.59
C GLU A 160 -6.01 -3.84 -4.50
N ARG A 161 -6.96 -3.96 -5.44
CA ARG A 161 -7.86 -5.13 -5.50
C ARG A 161 -7.11 -6.43 -5.78
N GLU A 162 -6.11 -6.41 -6.66
CA GLU A 162 -5.26 -7.57 -6.93
C GLU A 162 -4.42 -7.94 -5.70
N LEU A 163 -3.80 -6.96 -5.05
CA LEU A 163 -3.03 -7.16 -3.81
C LEU A 163 -3.90 -7.73 -2.69
N GLN A 164 -5.12 -7.22 -2.49
CA GLN A 164 -6.05 -7.74 -1.48
C GLN A 164 -6.50 -9.17 -1.79
N SER A 165 -6.55 -9.55 -3.07
CA SER A 165 -6.82 -10.95 -3.45
C SER A 165 -5.65 -11.86 -3.10
N ALA A 166 -4.42 -11.43 -3.35
CA ALA A 166 -3.23 -12.18 -2.99
C ALA A 166 -3.05 -12.27 -1.47
N ALA A 167 -3.31 -11.18 -0.73
CA ALA A 167 -3.33 -11.13 0.74
C ALA A 167 -4.24 -12.21 1.32
N ARG A 168 -5.49 -12.26 0.88
CA ARG A 168 -6.46 -13.29 1.32
C ARG A 168 -6.00 -14.72 1.04
N TYR A 169 -5.27 -14.95 -0.06
CA TYR A 169 -4.71 -16.27 -0.34
C TYR A 169 -3.61 -16.63 0.66
N VAL A 170 -2.65 -15.74 0.90
CA VAL A 170 -1.56 -16.00 1.85
C VAL A 170 -2.10 -16.15 3.27
N GLU A 171 -3.03 -15.29 3.69
CA GLU A 171 -3.71 -15.40 4.98
C GLU A 171 -4.46 -16.74 5.14
N SER A 172 -5.02 -17.29 4.06
CA SER A 172 -5.68 -18.62 4.10
C SER A 172 -4.72 -19.79 4.34
N LEU A 173 -3.41 -19.57 4.21
CA LEU A 173 -2.39 -20.56 4.54
C LEU A 173 -2.02 -20.56 6.04
N LEU A 174 -2.35 -19.50 6.77
CA LEU A 174 -2.08 -19.39 8.19
C LEU A 174 -3.05 -20.24 9.01
N PRO A 175 -2.61 -20.77 10.17
CA PRO A 175 -3.46 -21.58 11.02
C PRO A 175 -4.51 -20.73 11.74
N VAL A 176 -5.60 -21.37 12.17
CA VAL A 176 -6.65 -20.75 12.99
C VAL A 176 -6.47 -21.19 14.43
N SER A 177 -6.53 -20.25 15.37
CA SER A 177 -6.46 -20.54 16.81
C SER A 177 -7.50 -21.58 17.22
N GLY A 178 -7.10 -22.55 18.06
CA GLY A 178 -7.96 -23.65 18.47
C GLY A 178 -7.18 -24.84 19.01
N THR A 179 -7.90 -25.93 19.26
CA THR A 179 -7.29 -27.22 19.64
C THR A 179 -6.87 -27.97 18.40
N ILE A 180 -5.61 -28.40 18.37
CA ILE A 180 -5.01 -29.15 17.28
C ILE A 180 -4.73 -30.56 17.79
N GLY A 181 -4.57 -31.52 16.86
CA GLY A 181 -4.42 -32.95 17.12
C GLY A 181 -3.66 -33.30 18.41
N ALA A 182 -4.10 -34.39 19.06
CA ALA A 182 -3.59 -34.86 20.34
C ALA A 182 -3.76 -33.91 21.55
N GLY A 183 -4.62 -32.89 21.45
CA GLY A 183 -5.03 -32.06 22.59
C GLY A 183 -4.17 -30.82 22.83
N ALA A 184 -3.26 -30.48 21.93
CA ALA A 184 -2.50 -29.24 22.03
C ALA A 184 -3.39 -28.02 21.75
N GLN A 185 -3.36 -27.01 22.63
CA GLN A 185 -4.01 -25.74 22.40
C GLN A 185 -3.05 -24.78 21.69
N MET A 186 -3.51 -24.17 20.60
CA MET A 186 -2.76 -23.14 19.89
C MET A 186 -3.53 -21.83 19.86
N VAL A 187 -2.81 -20.75 20.11
CA VAL A 187 -3.27 -19.38 19.83
C VAL A 187 -2.24 -18.69 18.95
N CYS A 188 -2.71 -18.03 17.90
CA CYS A 188 -1.85 -17.30 16.98
C CYS A 188 -2.40 -15.91 16.68
N LEU A 189 -1.48 -14.99 16.39
CA LEU A 189 -1.77 -13.63 15.97
C LEU A 189 -0.79 -13.25 14.88
N TYR A 190 -1.32 -12.67 13.81
CA TYR A 190 -0.55 -12.17 12.68
C TYR A 190 -0.95 -10.74 12.35
N ARG A 191 0.04 -9.86 12.10
CA ARG A 191 -0.14 -8.50 11.61
C ARG A 191 0.94 -8.20 10.56
N PRO A 192 0.59 -8.19 9.27
CA PRO A 192 1.54 -7.81 8.24
C PRO A 192 1.81 -6.29 8.30
N SER A 193 3.04 -5.89 7.96
CA SER A 193 3.49 -4.49 7.86
C SER A 193 2.86 -3.75 6.67
N LEU A 194 2.61 -4.49 5.58
CA LEU A 194 1.92 -4.06 4.36
C LEU A 194 0.67 -4.92 4.11
N ALA A 195 0.07 -4.81 2.92
CA ALA A 195 -1.02 -5.70 2.50
C ALA A 195 -0.62 -7.19 2.47
N LEU A 196 0.67 -7.48 2.30
CA LEU A 196 1.25 -8.82 2.25
C LEU A 196 2.57 -8.82 3.02
N GLY A 197 2.72 -9.77 3.94
CA GLY A 197 3.96 -9.99 4.67
C GLY A 197 4.75 -11.20 4.18
N GLY A 198 6.06 -11.19 4.46
CA GLY A 198 6.97 -12.30 4.23
C GLY A 198 6.83 -13.41 5.28
N ASP A 199 6.34 -13.09 6.46
CA ASP A 199 6.16 -14.05 7.55
C ASP A 199 5.04 -15.07 7.27
N LEU A 200 5.35 -16.35 7.49
CA LEU A 200 4.39 -17.44 7.44
C LEU A 200 4.72 -18.46 8.52
N PHE A 201 3.74 -18.80 9.34
CA PHE A 201 3.87 -19.83 10.37
C PHE A 201 2.73 -20.83 10.26
N ASN A 202 2.96 -22.04 10.75
CA ASN A 202 1.93 -23.08 10.78
C ASN A 202 2.23 -24.15 11.81
N ILE A 203 1.20 -24.94 12.10
CA ILE A 203 1.27 -26.17 12.86
C ILE A 203 0.45 -27.24 12.15
N VAL A 204 1.12 -28.32 11.77
CA VAL A 204 0.58 -29.35 10.89
C VAL A 204 0.67 -30.70 11.59
N PRO A 205 -0.44 -31.45 11.72
CA PRO A 205 -0.39 -32.82 12.22
C PRO A 205 0.28 -33.72 11.16
N TRP A 206 1.51 -34.16 11.44
CA TRP A 206 2.24 -35.10 10.57
C TRP A 206 1.95 -36.55 10.93
N SER A 207 1.46 -36.84 12.13
CA SER A 207 0.85 -38.11 12.53
C SER A 207 -0.09 -37.88 13.72
N ASP A 208 -0.68 -38.94 14.27
CA ASP A 208 -1.56 -38.83 15.45
C ASP A 208 -0.83 -38.27 16.67
N ASP A 209 0.48 -38.53 16.81
CA ASP A 209 1.28 -38.09 17.97
C ASP A 209 2.33 -37.03 17.61
N LEU A 210 2.48 -36.66 16.33
CA LEU A 210 3.57 -35.79 15.86
C LEU A 210 3.02 -34.53 15.20
N LEU A 211 3.30 -33.39 15.81
CA LEU A 211 2.98 -32.06 15.29
C LEU A 211 4.23 -31.42 14.72
N GLY A 212 4.18 -30.94 13.48
CA GLY A 212 5.23 -30.10 12.89
C GLY A 212 4.85 -28.64 13.06
N LEU A 213 5.73 -27.83 13.63
CA LEU A 213 5.55 -26.40 13.87
C LEU A 213 6.65 -25.62 13.17
N TYR A 214 6.31 -24.52 12.53
CA TYR A 214 7.33 -23.64 11.98
C TYR A 214 6.90 -22.18 11.97
N LEU A 215 7.90 -21.31 11.98
CA LEU A 215 7.79 -19.92 11.62
C LEU A 215 8.90 -19.61 10.62
N LEU A 216 8.49 -19.19 9.44
CA LEU A 216 9.32 -18.79 8.32
C LEU A 216 9.18 -17.28 8.16
N ASP A 217 10.32 -16.60 8.11
CA ASP A 217 10.42 -15.18 7.78
C ASP A 217 11.21 -15.08 6.47
N ALA A 218 10.65 -14.36 5.50
CA ALA A 218 11.30 -14.09 4.23
C ALA A 218 11.82 -12.67 4.23
N SER A 219 13.12 -12.50 3.95
CA SER A 219 13.76 -11.18 4.02
C SER A 219 13.04 -10.13 3.15
N GLY A 220 12.61 -9.04 3.78
CA GLY A 220 11.88 -7.92 3.17
C GLY A 220 10.36 -8.10 3.20
N HIS A 221 9.62 -7.07 2.79
CA HIS A 221 8.15 -7.06 2.88
C HIS A 221 7.46 -6.93 1.50
N GLY A 222 6.21 -7.37 1.40
CA GLY A 222 5.38 -7.24 0.19
C GLY A 222 5.20 -8.53 -0.63
N VAL A 223 4.88 -8.39 -1.92
CA VAL A 223 4.39 -9.51 -2.76
C VAL A 223 5.42 -10.63 -2.95
N SER A 224 6.67 -10.28 -3.25
CA SER A 224 7.71 -11.27 -3.58
C SER A 224 8.06 -12.16 -2.37
N PRO A 225 8.39 -11.61 -1.18
CA PRO A 225 8.57 -12.40 0.04
C PRO A 225 7.34 -13.27 0.37
N ALA A 226 6.12 -12.71 0.30
CA ALA A 226 4.90 -13.45 0.61
C ALA A 226 4.67 -14.68 -0.30
N LEU A 227 4.86 -14.53 -1.62
CA LEU A 227 4.72 -15.65 -2.57
C LEU A 227 5.82 -16.70 -2.39
N ARG A 228 7.03 -16.27 -2.04
CA ARG A 228 8.15 -17.16 -1.71
C ARG A 228 7.82 -17.97 -0.45
N SER A 229 7.29 -17.35 0.60
CA SER A 229 6.84 -18.03 1.81
C SER A 229 5.67 -18.98 1.55
N ALA A 230 4.72 -18.60 0.70
CA ALA A 230 3.64 -19.49 0.28
C ALA A 230 4.17 -20.74 -0.46
N SER A 231 5.17 -20.58 -1.33
CA SER A 231 5.84 -21.70 -2.00
C SER A 231 6.55 -22.62 -0.98
N PHE A 232 7.27 -22.03 -0.03
CA PHE A 232 7.94 -22.78 1.04
C PHE A 232 6.95 -23.56 1.93
N SER A 233 5.82 -22.94 2.30
CA SER A 233 4.77 -23.62 3.06
C SER A 233 4.23 -24.87 2.35
N THR A 234 4.20 -24.85 1.00
CA THR A 234 3.79 -25.99 0.19
C THR A 234 4.85 -27.09 0.21
N PHE A 235 6.14 -26.74 0.24
CA PHE A 235 7.24 -27.70 0.41
C PHE A 235 7.19 -28.42 1.78
N LEU A 236 6.80 -27.71 2.83
CA LEU A 236 6.67 -28.26 4.20
C LEU A 236 5.43 -29.13 4.43
N ARG A 237 4.55 -29.29 3.43
CA ARG A 237 3.40 -30.20 3.54
C ARG A 237 3.87 -31.65 3.64
N ARG A 238 3.17 -32.47 4.43
CA ARG A 238 3.51 -33.87 4.71
C ARG A 238 3.76 -34.68 3.42
N GLU A 239 2.91 -34.54 2.41
CA GLU A 239 3.04 -35.29 1.16
C GLU A 239 4.29 -34.90 0.36
N SER A 240 4.76 -33.66 0.52
CA SER A 240 6.00 -33.17 -0.08
C SER A 240 7.20 -33.70 0.70
N LEU A 241 7.19 -33.58 2.03
CA LEU A 241 8.26 -34.08 2.89
C LEU A 241 8.48 -35.58 2.73
N LEU A 242 7.41 -36.37 2.70
CA LEU A 242 7.48 -37.82 2.48
C LEU A 242 8.07 -38.18 1.11
N ARG A 243 7.79 -37.38 0.07
CA ARG A 243 8.29 -37.62 -1.28
C ARG A 243 9.76 -37.26 -1.46
N HIS A 244 10.21 -36.15 -0.87
CA HIS A 244 11.54 -35.60 -1.14
C HIS A 244 12.59 -36.01 -0.09
N ILE A 245 12.17 -36.18 1.17
CA ILE A 245 13.09 -36.38 2.31
C ILE A 245 12.86 -37.74 2.95
N GLY A 246 11.60 -38.18 3.08
CA GLY A 246 11.25 -39.45 3.73
C GLY A 246 11.50 -39.46 5.25
N SER A 247 11.72 -38.28 5.85
CA SER A 247 11.96 -38.10 7.29
C SER A 247 11.11 -36.96 7.84
N SER A 248 10.83 -37.00 9.14
CA SER A 248 10.22 -35.91 9.91
C SER A 248 11.24 -35.14 10.76
N ASP A 249 12.52 -35.44 10.60
CA ASP A 249 13.62 -34.78 11.32
C ASP A 249 13.79 -33.31 10.86
N PRO A 250 13.68 -32.30 11.77
CA PRO A 250 13.79 -30.88 11.41
C PRO A 250 15.09 -30.51 10.69
N GLY A 251 16.24 -31.00 11.13
CA GLY A 251 17.54 -30.72 10.54
C GLY A 251 17.67 -31.25 9.12
N ALA A 252 17.22 -32.48 8.87
CA ALA A 252 17.14 -33.04 7.52
C ALA A 252 16.22 -32.23 6.60
N ILE A 253 15.07 -31.78 7.11
CA ILE A 253 14.12 -30.95 6.36
C ILE A 253 14.76 -29.60 5.98
N LEU A 254 15.39 -28.91 6.93
CA LEU A 254 16.05 -27.63 6.65
C LEU A 254 17.25 -27.79 5.70
N THR A 255 18.01 -28.86 5.84
CA THR A 255 19.13 -29.17 4.93
C THR A 255 18.66 -29.36 3.49
N GLU A 256 17.52 -30.04 3.28
CA GLU A 256 16.96 -30.21 1.94
C GLU A 256 16.28 -28.93 1.42
N ALA A 257 15.60 -28.19 2.30
CA ALA A 257 15.01 -26.90 1.96
C ALA A 257 16.07 -25.89 1.49
N ASN A 258 17.23 -25.86 2.15
CA ASN A 258 18.35 -25.00 1.79
C ASN A 258 18.82 -25.17 0.33
N ARG A 259 18.69 -26.39 -0.22
CA ARG A 259 19.03 -26.69 -1.62
C ARG A 259 17.95 -26.25 -2.60
N HIS A 260 16.69 -26.30 -2.17
CA HIS A 260 15.53 -25.94 -3.00
C HIS A 260 15.26 -24.44 -3.02
N PHE A 261 15.69 -23.71 -1.99
CA PHE A 261 15.45 -22.28 -1.81
C PHE A 261 16.75 -21.49 -1.67
N PRO A 262 17.57 -21.38 -2.75
CA PRO A 262 18.81 -20.63 -2.71
C PRO A 262 18.58 -19.12 -2.55
N LEU A 263 19.64 -18.42 -2.13
CA LEU A 263 19.69 -16.96 -2.14
C LEU A 263 19.40 -16.45 -3.56
N THR A 264 18.48 -15.49 -3.67
CA THR A 264 18.15 -14.90 -4.97
C THR A 264 19.21 -13.92 -5.43
N GLU A 265 19.25 -13.58 -6.72
CA GLU A 265 20.15 -12.54 -7.26
C GLU A 265 19.99 -11.18 -6.57
N ASN A 266 18.79 -10.89 -6.06
CA ASN A 266 18.48 -9.67 -5.32
C ASN A 266 18.82 -9.77 -3.82
N GLY A 267 19.47 -10.87 -3.39
CA GLY A 267 19.88 -11.07 -2.01
C GLY A 267 18.76 -11.51 -1.06
N HIS A 268 17.59 -11.91 -1.56
CA HIS A 268 16.53 -12.41 -0.69
C HIS A 268 16.80 -13.83 -0.17
N TYR A 269 16.65 -14.03 1.13
CA TYR A 269 16.85 -15.30 1.85
C TYR A 269 15.64 -15.59 2.77
N PHE A 270 15.71 -16.69 3.52
CA PHE A 270 14.72 -17.00 4.55
C PHE A 270 15.40 -17.25 5.89
N THR A 271 14.77 -16.80 6.96
CA THR A 271 15.01 -17.32 8.31
C THR A 271 13.88 -18.27 8.68
N ILE A 272 14.18 -19.38 9.36
CA ILE A 272 13.15 -20.32 9.81
C ILE A 272 13.51 -20.96 11.13
N ALA A 273 12.52 -21.10 12.01
CA ALA A 273 12.52 -22.09 13.08
C ALA A 273 11.54 -23.20 12.73
N LEU A 274 12.03 -24.45 12.72
CA LEU A 274 11.24 -25.65 12.47
C LEU A 274 11.37 -26.58 13.67
N ALA A 275 10.24 -27.04 14.18
CA ALA A 275 10.19 -27.98 15.29
C ALA A 275 9.18 -29.09 15.04
N THR A 276 9.44 -30.26 15.61
CA THR A 276 8.49 -31.35 15.73
C THR A 276 8.26 -31.66 17.19
N LEU A 277 6.99 -31.66 17.59
CA LEU A 277 6.56 -32.00 18.93
C LEU A 277 5.91 -33.38 18.91
N ASN A 278 6.54 -34.33 19.59
CA ASN A 278 5.92 -35.61 19.90
C ASN A 278 5.17 -35.49 21.23
N VAL A 279 3.84 -35.41 21.13
CA VAL A 279 2.93 -35.21 22.27
C VAL A 279 2.85 -36.43 23.20
N ARG A 280 3.18 -37.63 22.70
CA ARG A 280 3.13 -38.86 23.48
C ARG A 280 4.33 -39.01 24.40
N CYS A 281 5.54 -38.74 23.89
CA CYS A 281 6.76 -38.85 24.69
C CYS A 281 7.22 -37.53 25.30
N GLY A 282 6.59 -36.41 24.95
CA GLY A 282 6.95 -35.08 25.47
C GLY A 282 8.32 -34.64 24.96
N THR A 283 8.62 -34.86 23.69
CA THR A 283 9.91 -34.48 23.09
C THR A 283 9.70 -33.46 21.99
N LEU A 284 10.38 -32.32 22.11
CA LEU A 284 10.48 -31.30 21.07
C LEU A 284 11.84 -31.45 20.38
N SER A 285 11.82 -31.85 19.11
CA SER A 285 13.01 -31.82 18.25
C SER A 285 12.95 -30.55 17.40
N TYR A 286 14.02 -29.78 17.29
CA TYR A 286 14.03 -28.52 16.54
C TYR A 286 15.32 -28.30 15.76
N ALA A 287 15.22 -27.48 14.72
CA ALA A 287 16.34 -26.92 13.99
C ALA A 287 15.99 -25.49 13.58
N THR A 288 16.99 -24.61 13.55
CA THR A 288 16.83 -23.21 13.14
C THR A 288 17.82 -22.88 12.04
N ALA A 289 17.43 -21.96 11.15
CA ALA A 289 18.28 -21.38 10.12
C ALA A 289 18.15 -19.86 10.19
N GLY A 290 19.11 -19.19 10.84
CA GLY A 290 19.14 -17.73 11.04
C GLY A 290 18.05 -17.13 11.95
N HIS A 291 17.02 -17.90 12.31
CA HIS A 291 15.88 -17.41 13.07
C HIS A 291 16.06 -17.61 14.59
N ASN A 292 15.85 -16.54 15.36
CA ASN A 292 16.07 -16.51 16.81
C ASN A 292 14.78 -16.30 17.63
N GLY A 293 13.62 -16.38 16.99
CA GLY A 293 12.31 -16.15 17.58
C GLY A 293 11.60 -17.41 18.07
N ALA A 294 12.29 -18.30 18.78
CA ALA A 294 11.65 -19.46 19.41
C ALA A 294 12.01 -19.51 20.89
N LEU A 295 11.02 -19.72 21.76
CA LEU A 295 11.25 -19.85 23.20
C LEU A 295 10.29 -20.86 23.84
N LEU A 296 10.79 -21.55 24.86
CA LEU A 296 10.05 -22.45 25.73
C LEU A 296 9.86 -21.80 27.09
N HIS A 297 8.60 -21.61 27.48
CA HIS A 297 8.22 -21.14 28.80
C HIS A 297 7.78 -22.33 29.65
N ARG A 298 8.58 -22.65 30.66
CA ARG A 298 8.32 -23.75 31.59
C ARG A 298 7.21 -23.40 32.56
N GLN A 299 6.49 -24.40 33.05
CA GLN A 299 5.51 -24.20 34.14
C GLN A 299 6.12 -23.58 35.41
N SER A 300 7.44 -23.76 35.63
CA SER A 300 8.20 -23.14 36.72
C SER A 300 8.34 -21.60 36.59
N GLY A 301 8.00 -21.03 35.43
CA GLY A 301 8.24 -19.62 35.10
C GLY A 301 9.62 -19.33 34.49
N GLU A 302 10.42 -20.38 34.21
CA GLU A 302 11.66 -20.27 33.45
C GLU A 302 11.35 -20.07 31.96
N VAL A 303 12.10 -19.17 31.31
CA VAL A 303 12.04 -18.95 29.86
C VAL A 303 13.37 -19.36 29.26
N CYS A 304 13.33 -20.28 28.30
CA CYS A 304 14.49 -20.79 27.59
C CYS A 304 14.37 -20.46 26.10
N TRP A 305 15.26 -19.63 25.56
CA TRP A 305 15.31 -19.40 24.12
C TRP A 305 15.88 -20.62 23.39
N ILE A 306 15.25 -20.94 22.26
CA ILE A 306 15.58 -22.04 21.38
C ILE A 306 16.20 -21.44 20.13
N ALA A 307 17.52 -21.50 20.00
CA ALA A 307 18.23 -21.00 18.84
C ALA A 307 19.53 -21.76 18.61
N ASN A 308 19.82 -22.07 17.35
CA ASN A 308 21.11 -22.62 16.93
C ASN A 308 21.80 -21.56 16.08
N PRO A 309 23.10 -21.28 16.30
CA PRO A 309 23.85 -20.32 15.50
C PRO A 309 24.14 -20.89 14.11
N ASN A 310 23.13 -20.89 13.25
CA ASN A 310 23.21 -21.38 11.87
C ASN A 310 23.00 -20.25 10.88
N LEU A 311 23.53 -20.43 9.66
CA LEU A 311 23.27 -19.52 8.55
C LEU A 311 21.77 -19.51 8.18
N PRO A 312 21.25 -18.39 7.66
CA PRO A 312 19.94 -18.38 7.02
C PRO A 312 19.90 -19.31 5.80
N LEU A 313 18.70 -19.76 5.44
CA LEU A 313 18.53 -20.61 4.26
C LEU A 313 18.93 -19.86 2.98
N GLY A 314 19.64 -20.57 2.11
CA GLY A 314 20.02 -20.15 0.77
C GLY A 314 21.43 -19.55 0.66
N PHE A 315 22.11 -19.22 1.77
CA PHE A 315 23.45 -18.62 1.76
C PHE A 315 24.53 -19.59 1.26
N ASP A 316 24.53 -20.81 1.77
CA ASP A 316 25.46 -21.87 1.35
C ASP A 316 24.68 -23.19 1.19
N PRO A 317 24.46 -23.67 -0.05
CA PRO A 317 23.74 -24.92 -0.32
C PRO A 317 24.37 -26.18 0.31
N SER A 318 25.62 -26.11 0.75
CA SER A 318 26.32 -27.22 1.41
C SER A 318 26.12 -27.26 2.93
N THR A 319 25.49 -26.23 3.52
CA THR A 319 25.20 -26.17 4.96
C THR A 319 24.28 -27.33 5.38
N ILE A 320 24.67 -28.01 6.45
CA ILE A 320 23.91 -29.08 7.10
C ILE A 320 23.36 -28.53 8.41
N TYR A 321 22.04 -28.60 8.58
CA TYR A 321 21.35 -28.18 9.80
C TYR A 321 21.17 -29.39 10.71
N LEU A 322 21.55 -29.25 11.98
CA LEU A 322 21.44 -30.30 12.98
C LEU A 322 20.20 -30.12 13.82
N THR A 323 19.55 -31.24 14.14
CA THR A 323 18.42 -31.31 15.06
C THR A 323 18.93 -31.38 16.50
N GLU A 324 18.34 -30.58 17.37
CA GLU A 324 18.47 -30.68 18.82
C GLU A 324 17.15 -31.10 19.46
N GLU A 325 17.21 -31.70 20.64
CA GLU A 325 16.03 -32.22 21.34
C GLU A 325 15.93 -31.66 22.75
N LEU A 326 14.70 -31.32 23.15
CA LEU A 326 14.37 -30.84 24.48
C LEU A 326 13.14 -31.58 25.02
N PRO A 327 13.14 -31.97 26.31
CA PRO A 327 11.94 -32.50 26.94
C PRO A 327 10.92 -31.38 27.16
N VAL A 328 9.65 -31.66 26.92
CA VAL A 328 8.50 -30.78 27.14
C VAL A 328 7.51 -31.49 28.04
N ALA A 329 7.19 -30.86 29.17
CA ALA A 329 6.21 -31.39 30.11
C ALA A 329 4.81 -30.80 29.84
N PRO A 330 3.72 -31.48 30.23
CA PRO A 330 2.38 -30.88 30.24
C PRO A 330 2.38 -29.55 31.00
N GLY A 331 1.73 -28.53 30.43
CA GLY A 331 1.71 -27.16 30.97
C GLY A 331 2.91 -26.27 30.57
N ASP A 332 3.94 -26.82 29.92
CA ASP A 332 4.94 -26.00 29.24
C ASP A 332 4.33 -25.36 27.97
N ARG A 333 4.80 -24.15 27.64
CA ARG A 333 4.30 -23.37 26.51
C ARG A 333 5.43 -23.05 25.54
N LEU A 334 5.27 -23.43 24.28
CA LEU A 334 6.17 -23.11 23.19
C LEU A 334 5.66 -21.86 22.47
N TYR A 335 6.55 -20.90 22.23
CA TYR A 335 6.23 -19.72 21.42
C TYR A 335 7.18 -19.64 20.22
N LEU A 336 6.61 -19.47 19.03
CA LEU A 336 7.31 -19.06 17.82
C LEU A 336 6.87 -17.63 17.49
N LEU A 337 7.83 -16.74 17.25
CA LEU A 337 7.58 -15.32 17.07
C LEU A 337 8.53 -14.71 16.03
N SER A 338 8.06 -13.74 15.26
CA SER A 338 8.92 -12.98 14.36
C SER A 338 9.70 -11.91 15.12
N ASP A 339 10.79 -11.45 14.51
CA ASP A 339 11.59 -10.34 15.02
C ASP A 339 10.79 -9.03 15.06
N GLY A 340 9.85 -8.82 14.13
CA GLY A 340 8.94 -7.67 14.13
C GLY A 340 8.16 -7.47 15.44
N LEU A 341 7.98 -8.52 16.25
CA LEU A 341 7.36 -8.40 17.57
C LEU A 341 8.27 -7.72 18.60
N TYR A 342 9.56 -8.04 18.65
CA TYR A 342 10.48 -7.60 19.72
C TYR A 342 11.58 -6.64 19.26
N GLU A 343 11.80 -6.49 17.96
CA GLU A 343 12.66 -5.46 17.36
C GLU A 343 11.88 -4.18 17.03
N VAL A 344 10.82 -3.92 17.79
CA VAL A 344 9.98 -2.73 17.63
C VAL A 344 10.61 -1.50 18.32
N PRO A 345 10.85 -0.37 17.61
CA PRO A 345 11.44 0.83 18.19
C PRO A 345 10.40 1.71 18.91
N ASN A 346 10.83 2.42 19.96
CA ASN A 346 10.06 3.53 20.54
C ASN A 346 10.39 4.87 19.85
N SER A 347 9.78 5.96 20.32
CA SER A 347 10.03 7.33 19.83
C SER A 347 11.49 7.81 19.94
N ASN A 348 12.29 7.17 20.80
CA ASN A 348 13.71 7.48 21.00
C ASN A 348 14.63 6.58 20.15
N GLY A 349 14.08 5.60 19.42
CA GLY A 349 14.81 4.62 18.63
C GLY A 349 15.29 3.39 19.43
N ASP A 350 14.91 3.25 20.71
CA ASP A 350 15.25 2.06 21.50
C ASP A 350 14.33 0.89 21.14
N LEU A 351 14.92 -0.28 20.91
CA LEU A 351 14.17 -1.51 20.66
C LEU A 351 13.51 -2.03 21.94
N TRP A 352 12.34 -2.65 21.81
CA TRP A 352 11.65 -3.30 22.93
C TRP A 352 12.49 -4.44 23.51
N GLY A 353 13.00 -5.29 22.63
CA GLY A 353 14.01 -6.32 22.89
C GLY A 353 13.46 -7.59 23.56
N GLN A 354 14.25 -8.66 23.47
CA GLN A 354 13.94 -9.98 24.03
C GLN A 354 13.67 -9.95 25.54
N GLY A 355 14.45 -9.17 26.31
CA GLY A 355 14.31 -9.13 27.77
C GLY A 355 12.95 -8.61 28.25
N ARG A 356 12.37 -7.61 27.58
CA ARG A 356 11.03 -7.09 27.94
C ARG A 356 9.92 -8.04 27.49
N LEU A 357 10.10 -8.73 26.37
CA LEU A 357 9.19 -9.77 25.94
C LEU A 357 9.17 -10.92 26.96
N GLU A 358 10.33 -11.38 27.43
CA GLU A 358 10.43 -12.40 28.48
C GLU A 358 9.69 -11.98 29.75
N GLU A 359 9.90 -10.75 30.22
CA GLU A 359 9.22 -10.21 31.40
C GLU A 359 7.69 -10.21 31.20
N THR A 360 7.25 -9.84 29.99
CA THR A 360 5.83 -9.83 29.62
C THR A 360 5.24 -11.23 29.64
N ILE A 361 5.91 -12.22 29.04
CA ILE A 361 5.49 -13.61 29.02
C ILE A 361 5.42 -14.18 30.45
N ARG A 362 6.44 -13.91 31.28
CA ARG A 362 6.44 -14.34 32.70
C ARG A 362 5.29 -13.72 33.47
N ARG A 363 4.99 -12.43 33.25
CA ARG A 363 3.88 -11.72 33.90
C ARG A 363 2.52 -12.33 33.54
N PHE A 364 2.36 -12.77 32.29
CA PHE A 364 1.15 -13.43 31.80
C PHE A 364 1.18 -14.96 31.99
N GLY A 365 2.21 -15.52 32.62
CA GLY A 365 2.47 -16.96 32.63
C GLY A 365 1.34 -17.82 33.20
N THR A 366 0.51 -17.26 34.07
CA THR A 366 -0.66 -17.93 34.67
C THR A 366 -1.98 -17.70 33.91
N CYS A 367 -2.00 -16.76 32.96
CA CYS A 367 -3.17 -16.51 32.12
C CYS A 367 -3.30 -17.58 31.02
N PRO A 368 -4.50 -17.80 30.46
CA PRO A 368 -4.68 -18.63 29.27
C PRO A 368 -3.89 -18.08 28.07
N LEU A 369 -3.43 -18.94 27.15
CA LEU A 369 -2.75 -18.52 25.91
C LEU A 369 -3.53 -17.46 25.11
N ALA A 370 -4.86 -17.52 25.16
CA ALA A 370 -5.77 -16.57 24.50
C ALA A 370 -5.64 -15.13 25.02
N GLU A 371 -5.11 -14.95 26.24
CA GLU A 371 -4.80 -13.63 26.81
C GLU A 371 -3.32 -13.27 26.62
N VAL A 372 -2.42 -14.26 26.73
CA VAL A 372 -0.97 -14.02 26.64
C VAL A 372 -0.58 -13.50 25.26
N VAL A 373 -1.02 -14.16 24.19
CA VAL A 373 -0.62 -13.83 22.81
C VAL A 373 -1.07 -12.41 22.42
N PRO A 374 -2.35 -12.02 22.56
CA PRO A 374 -2.75 -10.63 22.33
C PRO A 374 -2.12 -9.64 23.32
N GLY A 375 -1.86 -10.06 24.55
CA GLY A 375 -1.20 -9.27 25.59
C GLY A 375 0.20 -8.83 25.19
N CYS A 376 1.03 -9.73 24.66
CA CYS A 376 2.37 -9.41 24.17
C CYS A 376 2.35 -8.36 23.05
N VAL A 377 1.45 -8.52 22.07
CA VAL A 377 1.30 -7.56 20.97
C VAL A 377 0.81 -6.21 21.47
N THR A 378 -0.08 -6.19 22.46
CA THR A 378 -0.57 -4.95 23.06
C THR A 378 0.54 -4.18 23.78
N GLU A 379 1.45 -4.87 24.47
CA GLU A 379 2.61 -4.22 25.11
C GLU A 379 3.59 -3.68 24.06
N ALA A 380 3.81 -4.40 22.96
CA ALA A 380 4.62 -3.90 21.84
C ALA A 380 4.02 -2.62 21.20
N ILE A 381 2.70 -2.57 21.01
CA ILE A 381 1.98 -1.37 20.53
C ILE A 381 2.14 -0.20 21.52
N ARG A 382 2.02 -0.48 22.83
CA ARG A 382 2.22 0.55 23.87
C ARG A 382 3.64 1.10 23.86
N TRP A 383 4.63 0.26 23.58
CA TRP A 383 6.03 0.67 23.49
C TRP A 383 6.30 1.61 22.31
N GLN A 384 5.80 1.28 21.12
CA GLN A 384 6.01 2.11 19.92
C GLN A 384 5.11 3.35 19.86
N GLY A 385 3.92 3.31 20.49
CA GLY A 385 3.00 4.44 20.58
C GLY A 385 2.04 4.60 19.39
N HIS A 386 2.06 3.69 18.42
CA HIS A 386 1.12 3.62 17.29
C HIS A 386 0.78 2.16 16.93
N GLU A 387 -0.21 1.92 16.07
CA GLU A 387 -0.67 0.56 15.77
C GLU A 387 0.09 -0.14 14.64
N GLN A 388 0.68 0.63 13.72
CA GLN A 388 1.37 0.08 12.55
C GLN A 388 2.80 -0.33 12.90
N PHE A 389 3.16 -1.59 12.66
CA PHE A 389 4.51 -2.10 12.89
C PHE A 389 5.41 -1.83 11.67
N PRO A 390 6.72 -1.63 11.86
CA PRO A 390 7.67 -1.43 10.77
C PRO A 390 7.94 -2.72 9.97
N ASP A 391 7.76 -3.87 10.62
CA ASP A 391 7.93 -5.20 10.04
C ASP A 391 6.75 -6.12 10.40
N ASP A 392 6.70 -7.29 9.79
CA ASP A 392 5.65 -8.27 10.01
C ASP A 392 5.71 -8.85 11.43
N VAL A 393 4.54 -8.95 12.07
CA VAL A 393 4.41 -9.49 13.42
C VAL A 393 3.67 -10.81 13.36
N ALA A 394 4.39 -11.90 13.59
CA ALA A 394 3.84 -13.22 13.80
C ALA A 394 4.11 -13.68 15.24
N LEU A 395 3.08 -14.21 15.90
CA LEU A 395 3.21 -14.86 17.21
C LEU A 395 2.30 -16.06 17.28
N MET A 396 2.87 -17.23 17.54
CA MET A 396 2.16 -18.49 17.76
C MET A 396 2.58 -19.07 19.10
N GLY A 397 1.61 -19.23 20.01
CA GLY A 397 1.76 -19.93 21.27
C GLY A 397 1.09 -21.29 21.22
N VAL A 398 1.77 -22.32 21.72
CA VAL A 398 1.29 -23.71 21.79
C VAL A 398 1.48 -24.25 23.20
N GLU A 399 0.42 -24.83 23.75
CA GLU A 399 0.38 -25.43 25.08
C GLU A 399 -0.07 -26.88 24.96
N VAL A 400 0.72 -27.79 25.52
CA VAL A 400 0.35 -29.22 25.58
C VAL A 400 -0.52 -29.42 26.81
N MET A 401 -1.79 -29.75 26.58
CA MET A 401 -2.73 -30.07 27.65
C MET A 401 -2.47 -31.49 28.17
N ASP A 402 -2.74 -31.70 29.45
CA ASP A 402 -2.69 -33.03 30.04
C ASP A 402 -3.85 -33.87 29.47
N THR A 403 -3.56 -35.05 28.92
CA THR A 403 -4.54 -35.89 28.22
C THR A 403 -5.51 -36.63 29.16
N ASP A 404 -5.39 -36.44 30.47
CA ASP A 404 -6.14 -37.14 31.52
C ASP A 404 -7.28 -36.31 32.17
N THR A 405 -7.86 -35.31 31.47
CA THR A 405 -9.02 -34.55 31.99
C THR A 405 -10.33 -34.80 31.25
#